data_AF-A0A9X8DY88-F1
#
_entry.id   AF-A0A9X8DY88-F1
#
_cell.length_a   1.000
_cell.length_b   1.000
_cell.length_c   1.000
_cell.angle_alpha   90.00
_cell.angle_beta   90.00
_cell.angle_gamma   90.00
#
_symmetry.space_group_name_H-M   'P 1'
#
loop_
_entity.id
_entity.type
_entity.pdbx_description
1 polymer ?
#
loop_
_entity_poly.entity_id
_entity_poly.type
_entity_poly.pdbx_seq_one_letter_code
_entity_poly.pdbx_strand_id
1 'polypeptide(L)'
;MCAQGGGTITGAAMDELLALETEMHEKLNAANDKELRVRELERVHPDHGVHVEHEKMQVLRGLQDDIARQGLQGFKDLVRIASQDDQPTPQHLSKPPPSPGKSAKAAHTRVNPLLGATMTTLDDLRRQTLPPAVLPATQRTFDPLEYRDRVATFHGASVAPTAPESQTRADKLGRKAFFLHKIKGDFVQAEAAYTQAIDANPTHGVNLGHFALFLDHVVHRVDDAEEFYLRAIDATADNALHLSHYAK
;
A
#
# COMPACT_ATOMS: atom_id res chain seq x y z
N MET A 1 -2.77 -1.84 85.10
CA MET A 1 -4.23 -1.85 84.90
C MET A 1 -4.47 -2.20 83.44
N CYS A 2 -4.92 -3.44 83.20
CA CYS A 2 -5.19 -3.97 81.86
C CYS A 2 -6.66 -3.70 81.52
N ALA A 3 -6.93 -3.15 80.35
CA ALA A 3 -8.24 -3.22 79.72
C ALA A 3 -8.05 -3.90 78.36
N GLN A 4 -8.22 -5.22 78.35
CA GLN A 4 -8.30 -6.02 77.13
C GLN A 4 -9.66 -5.74 76.49
N GLY A 5 -9.67 -4.96 75.41
CA GLY A 5 -10.83 -4.85 74.51
C GLY A 5 -10.92 -6.09 73.62
N GLY A 6 -11.26 -7.23 74.20
CA GLY A 6 -11.55 -8.46 73.46
C GLY A 6 -12.98 -8.43 72.95
N GLY A 7 -13.21 -7.79 71.79
CA GLY A 7 -14.49 -7.90 71.09
C GLY A 7 -14.68 -9.33 70.61
N THR A 8 -15.52 -10.10 71.28
CA THR A 8 -15.94 -11.43 70.83
C THR A 8 -16.81 -11.27 69.58
N ILE A 9 -16.28 -11.66 68.42
CA ILE A 9 -17.08 -11.80 67.19
C ILE A 9 -18.16 -12.84 67.49
N THR A 10 -19.42 -12.44 67.38
CA THR A 10 -20.58 -13.33 67.60
C THR A 10 -20.58 -14.43 66.55
N GLY A 11 -20.93 -15.67 66.91
CA GLY A 11 -20.95 -16.81 65.96
C GLY A 11 -21.71 -16.52 64.66
N ALA A 12 -22.83 -15.79 64.74
CA ALA A 12 -23.60 -15.37 63.58
C ALA A 12 -22.83 -14.47 62.60
N ALA A 13 -21.94 -13.59 63.09
CA ALA A 13 -21.11 -12.74 62.25
C ALA A 13 -19.98 -13.53 61.58
N MET A 14 -19.53 -14.63 62.19
CA MET A 14 -18.53 -15.53 61.61
C MET A 14 -19.15 -16.42 60.53
N ASP A 15 -20.37 -16.90 60.75
CA ASP A 15 -21.15 -17.65 59.75
C ASP A 15 -21.49 -16.79 58.53
N GLU A 16 -21.82 -15.51 58.73
CA GLU A 16 -22.07 -14.55 57.64
C GLU A 16 -20.80 -14.25 56.83
N LEU A 17 -19.64 -14.18 57.51
CA LEU A 17 -18.34 -14.00 56.85
C LEU A 17 -17.94 -15.23 56.01
N LEU A 18 -18.18 -16.44 56.53
CA LEU A 18 -17.97 -17.70 55.83
C LEU A 18 -18.89 -17.83 54.61
N ALA A 19 -20.17 -17.45 54.76
CA ALA A 19 -21.10 -17.44 53.63
C ALA A 19 -20.61 -16.50 52.51
N LEU A 20 -20.16 -15.29 52.87
CA LEU A 20 -19.62 -14.33 51.91
C LEU A 20 -18.33 -14.83 51.23
N GLU A 21 -17.45 -15.50 51.98
CA GLU A 21 -16.23 -16.11 51.43
C GLU A 21 -16.56 -17.22 50.43
N THR A 22 -17.53 -18.09 50.74
CA THR A 22 -17.96 -19.15 49.81
C THR A 22 -18.59 -18.56 48.54
N GLU A 23 -19.42 -17.53 48.68
CA GLU A 23 -20.04 -16.86 47.53
C GLU A 23 -18.98 -16.19 46.63
N MET A 24 -17.95 -15.58 47.23
CA MET A 24 -16.84 -14.99 46.48
C MET A 24 -16.05 -16.05 45.73
N HIS A 25 -15.73 -17.18 46.37
CA HIS A 25 -15.03 -18.29 45.72
C HIS A 25 -15.85 -18.90 44.57
N GLU A 26 -17.16 -19.07 44.74
CA GLU A 26 -18.05 -19.54 43.68
C GLU A 26 -18.09 -18.56 42.49
N LYS A 27 -18.19 -17.26 42.76
CA LYS A 27 -18.14 -16.22 41.71
C LYS A 27 -16.80 -16.24 40.96
N LEU A 28 -15.69 -16.42 41.67
CA LEU A 28 -14.36 -16.52 41.07
C LEU A 28 -14.24 -17.75 40.16
N ASN A 29 -14.69 -18.91 40.63
CA ASN A 29 -14.69 -20.14 39.84
C ASN A 29 -15.58 -20.00 38.59
N ALA A 30 -16.77 -19.42 38.74
CA ALA A 30 -17.67 -19.17 37.61
C ALA A 30 -17.09 -18.17 36.59
N ALA A 31 -16.32 -17.18 37.05
CA ALA A 31 -15.62 -16.25 36.17
C ALA A 31 -14.48 -16.95 35.41
N ASN A 32 -13.69 -17.78 36.09
CA ASN A 32 -12.61 -18.53 35.49
C ASN A 32 -13.12 -19.54 34.43
N ASP A 33 -14.23 -20.22 34.72
CA ASP A 33 -14.89 -21.11 33.76
C ASP A 33 -15.40 -20.38 32.51
N LYS A 34 -15.86 -19.14 32.66
CA LYS A 34 -16.25 -18.30 31.51
C LYS A 34 -15.03 -17.89 30.70
N GLU A 35 -13.95 -17.50 31.35
CA GLU A 35 -12.70 -17.14 30.67
C GLU A 35 -12.13 -18.31 29.86
N LEU A 36 -12.09 -19.50 30.44
CA LEU A 36 -11.66 -20.73 29.77
C LEU A 36 -12.52 -21.03 28.53
N ARG A 37 -13.84 -20.84 28.62
CA ARG A 37 -14.72 -21.01 27.46
C ARG A 37 -14.45 -19.99 26.35
N VAL A 38 -14.21 -18.73 26.70
CA VAL A 38 -13.88 -17.68 25.73
C VAL A 38 -12.56 -18.01 25.03
N ARG A 39 -11.52 -18.38 25.78
CA ARG A 39 -10.23 -18.79 25.21
C ARG A 39 -10.36 -19.98 24.27
N GLU A 40 -11.18 -20.96 24.62
CA GLU A 40 -11.39 -22.12 23.75
C GLU A 40 -12.14 -21.73 22.47
N LEU A 41 -13.17 -20.88 22.57
CA LEU A 41 -13.89 -20.33 21.40
C LEU A 41 -12.96 -19.53 20.48
N GLU A 42 -12.08 -18.71 21.04
CA GLU A 42 -11.07 -17.97 20.28
C GLU A 42 -10.06 -18.92 19.63
N ARG A 43 -9.65 -19.99 20.34
CA ARG A 43 -8.72 -20.99 19.81
C ARG A 43 -9.28 -21.75 18.62
N VAL A 44 -10.55 -22.17 18.69
CA VAL A 44 -11.23 -22.97 17.66
C VAL A 44 -11.98 -22.14 16.62
N HIS A 45 -11.86 -20.81 16.66
CA HIS A 45 -12.62 -19.94 15.78
C HIS A 45 -12.33 -20.28 14.29
N PRO A 46 -13.36 -20.49 13.45
CA PRO A 46 -13.18 -20.99 12.08
C PRO A 46 -12.38 -20.05 11.16
N ASP A 47 -12.42 -18.75 11.43
CA ASP A 47 -11.80 -17.74 10.54
C ASP A 47 -10.50 -17.12 11.09
N HIS A 48 -10.31 -17.16 12.41
CA HIS A 48 -9.23 -16.46 13.13
C HIS A 48 -8.71 -17.25 14.34
N GLY A 49 -9.05 -18.53 14.42
CA GLY A 49 -8.50 -19.41 15.43
C GLY A 49 -7.01 -19.65 15.21
N VAL A 50 -6.33 -20.06 16.27
CA VAL A 50 -4.86 -20.26 16.26
C VAL A 50 -4.42 -21.21 15.14
N HIS A 51 -5.23 -22.23 14.83
CA HIS A 51 -4.95 -23.15 13.75
C HIS A 51 -4.97 -22.48 12.37
N VAL A 52 -5.99 -21.65 12.12
CA VAL A 52 -6.18 -20.95 10.84
C VAL A 52 -5.07 -19.92 10.61
N GLU A 53 -4.71 -19.17 11.66
CA GLU A 53 -3.59 -18.23 11.59
C GLU A 53 -2.26 -18.95 11.38
N HIS A 54 -2.07 -20.13 11.99
CA HIS A 54 -0.90 -20.96 11.76
C HIS A 54 -0.82 -21.45 10.31
N GLU A 55 -1.93 -21.90 9.73
CA GLU A 55 -2.01 -22.31 8.33
C GLU A 55 -1.71 -21.14 7.39
N LYS A 56 -2.29 -19.95 7.62
CA LYS A 56 -1.96 -18.73 6.85
C LYS A 56 -0.47 -18.43 6.90
N MET A 57 0.13 -18.52 8.09
CA MET A 57 1.58 -18.32 8.27
C MET A 57 2.43 -19.37 7.54
N GLN A 58 2.00 -20.62 7.48
CA GLN A 58 2.69 -21.66 6.71
C GLN A 58 2.62 -21.38 5.21
N VAL A 59 1.45 -20.99 4.69
CA VAL A 59 1.29 -20.65 3.26
C VAL A 59 2.17 -19.45 2.90
N LEU A 60 2.16 -18.40 3.72
CA LEU A 60 3.01 -17.23 3.50
C LEU A 60 4.50 -17.57 3.48
N ARG A 61 4.94 -18.46 4.39
CA ARG A 61 6.33 -18.96 4.40
C ARG A 61 6.65 -19.72 3.11
N GLY A 62 5.77 -20.61 2.66
CA GLY A 62 5.95 -21.34 1.40
C GLY A 62 6.06 -20.41 0.19
N LEU A 63 5.21 -19.39 0.12
CA LEU A 63 5.27 -18.39 -0.94
C LEU A 63 6.57 -17.57 -0.91
N GLN A 64 7.07 -17.21 0.26
CA GLN A 64 8.35 -16.52 0.40
C GLN A 64 9.52 -17.39 -0.10
N ASP A 65 9.53 -18.68 0.26
CA ASP A 65 10.55 -19.63 -0.21
C ASP A 65 10.50 -19.83 -1.73
N ASP A 66 9.30 -19.85 -2.31
CA ASP A 66 9.11 -19.99 -3.75
C ASP A 66 9.54 -18.75 -4.52
N ILE A 67 9.23 -17.55 -4.02
CA ILE A 67 9.73 -16.29 -4.58
C ILE A 67 11.27 -16.26 -4.53
N ALA A 68 11.87 -16.67 -3.42
CA ALA A 68 13.32 -16.72 -3.30
C ALA A 68 13.95 -17.70 -4.32
N ARG A 69 13.34 -18.88 -4.49
CA ARG A 69 13.78 -19.89 -5.47
C ARG A 69 13.63 -19.41 -6.91
N GLN A 70 12.47 -18.85 -7.26
CA GLN A 70 12.20 -18.35 -8.61
C GLN A 70 13.04 -17.12 -8.94
N GLY A 71 13.25 -16.21 -7.99
CA GLY A 71 14.13 -15.06 -8.16
C GLY A 71 15.58 -15.49 -8.45
N LEU A 72 16.08 -16.49 -7.71
CA LEU A 72 17.41 -17.04 -7.97
C LEU A 72 17.49 -17.76 -9.32
N GLN A 73 16.43 -18.48 -9.71
CA GLN A 73 16.38 -19.17 -10.99
C GLN A 73 16.31 -18.19 -12.16
N GLY A 74 15.47 -17.16 -12.08
CA GLY A 74 15.39 -16.09 -13.09
C GLY A 74 16.70 -15.35 -13.24
N PHE A 75 17.43 -15.10 -12.15
CA PHE A 75 18.79 -14.55 -12.22
C PHE A 75 19.77 -15.50 -12.93
N LYS A 76 19.76 -16.80 -12.62
CA LYS A 76 20.59 -17.80 -13.31
C LYS A 76 20.26 -17.89 -14.80
N ASP A 77 18.99 -17.77 -15.17
CA ASP A 77 18.55 -17.74 -16.57
C ASP A 77 19.08 -16.50 -17.29
N LEU A 78 19.01 -15.32 -16.65
CA LEU A 78 19.56 -14.08 -17.19
C LEU A 78 21.08 -14.15 -17.39
N VAL A 79 21.81 -14.68 -16.40
CA VAL A 79 23.27 -14.89 -16.52
C VAL A 79 23.60 -15.82 -17.68
N ARG A 80 22.84 -16.92 -17.85
CA ARG A 80 23.03 -17.84 -18.97
C ARG A 80 22.81 -17.17 -20.32
N ILE A 81 21.75 -16.37 -20.45
CA ILE A 81 21.45 -15.63 -21.68
C ILE A 81 22.57 -14.62 -21.98
N ALA A 82 23.03 -13.86 -20.98
CA ALA A 82 24.14 -12.92 -21.15
C ALA A 82 25.45 -13.61 -21.55
N SER A 83 25.71 -14.84 -21.07
CA SER A 83 26.89 -15.63 -21.44
C SER A 83 26.78 -16.31 -22.82
N GLN A 84 25.62 -16.32 -23.46
CA GLN A 84 25.43 -16.89 -24.80
C GLN A 84 25.78 -15.90 -25.92
N ASP A 85 25.79 -14.59 -25.64
CA ASP A 85 26.18 -13.55 -26.59
C ASP A 85 27.71 -13.40 -26.77
N ASP A 86 28.51 -14.11 -25.96
CA ASP A 86 29.98 -14.06 -25.94
C ASP A 86 30.68 -15.17 -26.75
N GLN A 87 29.98 -15.88 -27.64
CA GLN A 87 30.64 -16.82 -28.55
C GLN A 87 31.46 -16.07 -29.62
N PRO A 88 32.79 -16.28 -29.70
CA PRO A 88 33.61 -15.61 -30.70
C PRO A 88 33.29 -16.17 -32.08
N THR A 89 32.72 -15.34 -32.95
CA THR A 89 32.50 -15.69 -34.35
C THR A 89 33.86 -15.80 -35.05
N PRO A 90 34.18 -16.91 -35.76
CA PRO A 90 35.46 -17.04 -36.44
C PRO A 90 35.60 -16.00 -37.55
N GLN A 91 36.75 -15.32 -37.55
CA GLN A 91 37.12 -14.28 -38.48
C GLN A 91 37.04 -14.78 -39.94
N HIS A 92 36.26 -14.09 -40.77
CA HIS A 92 36.53 -14.03 -42.20
C HIS A 92 36.53 -12.56 -42.63
N LEU A 93 37.68 -12.09 -43.11
CA LEU A 93 37.89 -10.74 -43.62
C LEU A 93 36.87 -10.43 -44.72
N SER A 94 36.16 -9.29 -44.63
CA SER A 94 36.06 -8.28 -45.71
C SER A 94 35.12 -7.11 -45.38
N LYS A 95 35.74 -5.92 -45.32
CA LYS A 95 35.21 -4.55 -45.46
C LYS A 95 34.36 -3.96 -44.30
N PRO A 96 34.57 -2.66 -43.97
CA PRO A 96 33.75 -1.95 -42.99
C PRO A 96 32.33 -1.71 -43.55
N PRO A 97 31.28 -1.73 -42.71
CA PRO A 97 29.92 -1.46 -43.16
C PRO A 97 29.78 0.02 -43.58
N PRO A 98 28.95 0.32 -44.59
CA PRO A 98 28.68 1.70 -44.98
C PRO A 98 27.83 2.42 -43.90
N SER A 99 28.11 3.70 -43.70
CA SER A 99 27.37 4.60 -42.80
C SER A 99 25.85 4.58 -43.05
N PRO A 100 25.00 4.74 -42.01
CA PRO A 100 23.57 4.53 -42.14
C PRO A 100 22.91 5.69 -42.89
N GLY A 101 22.76 5.50 -44.20
CA GLY A 101 21.77 6.20 -45.03
C GLY A 101 20.37 5.65 -44.76
N LYS A 102 19.39 6.54 -44.89
CA LYS A 102 17.97 6.34 -44.55
C LYS A 102 17.35 5.09 -45.20
N SER A 103 16.52 4.41 -44.42
CA SER A 103 15.38 3.54 -44.82
C SER A 103 15.67 2.07 -45.15
N ALA A 104 15.35 1.17 -44.21
CA ALA A 104 14.55 -0.05 -44.47
C ALA A 104 14.20 -0.75 -43.15
N LYS A 105 12.91 -0.74 -42.80
CA LYS A 105 12.33 -1.58 -41.73
C LYS A 105 12.45 -3.05 -42.15
N ALA A 106 13.44 -3.78 -41.63
CA ALA A 106 13.44 -5.23 -41.66
C ALA A 106 12.73 -5.74 -40.39
N ALA A 107 11.42 -5.95 -40.51
CA ALA A 107 10.61 -6.56 -39.46
C ALA A 107 11.07 -8.00 -39.24
N HIS A 108 11.84 -8.23 -38.18
CA HIS A 108 11.98 -9.57 -37.62
C HIS A 108 10.67 -9.85 -36.88
N THR A 109 9.75 -10.54 -37.54
CA THR A 109 8.52 -11.06 -36.93
C THR A 109 8.91 -12.08 -35.85
N ARG A 110 9.10 -11.60 -34.62
CA ARG A 110 9.12 -12.47 -33.43
C ARG A 110 7.71 -13.00 -33.24
N VAL A 111 7.49 -14.26 -33.59
CA VAL A 111 6.22 -14.95 -33.35
C VAL A 111 6.06 -15.10 -31.83
N ASN A 112 4.97 -14.55 -31.29
CA ASN A 112 4.64 -14.70 -29.87
C ASN A 112 3.97 -16.07 -29.66
N PRO A 113 4.58 -17.03 -28.92
CA PRO A 113 4.08 -18.40 -28.80
C PRO A 113 2.77 -18.52 -28.01
N LEU A 114 2.29 -17.43 -27.41
CA LEU A 114 1.02 -17.39 -26.66
C LEU A 114 -0.19 -16.98 -27.52
N LEU A 115 0.03 -16.58 -28.78
CA LEU A 115 -1.04 -16.22 -29.71
C LEU A 115 -1.25 -17.36 -30.73
N GLY A 116 -2.52 -17.60 -31.12
CA GLY A 116 -2.87 -18.66 -32.08
C GLY A 116 -2.20 -18.47 -33.44
N ALA A 117 -2.11 -19.53 -34.25
CA ALA A 117 -1.31 -19.58 -35.50
C ALA A 117 -1.61 -18.49 -36.55
N THR A 118 -2.71 -17.75 -36.40
CA THR A 118 -3.10 -16.64 -37.29
C THR A 118 -2.76 -15.25 -36.75
N MET A 119 -2.41 -15.13 -35.47
CA MET A 119 -2.17 -13.85 -34.79
C MET A 119 -0.72 -13.79 -34.32
N THR A 120 0.10 -12.99 -34.98
CA THR A 120 1.55 -12.90 -34.64
C THR A 120 1.89 -11.68 -33.80
N THR A 121 0.96 -10.72 -33.67
CA THR A 121 1.13 -9.51 -32.85
C THR A 121 -0.08 -9.24 -31.95
N LEU A 122 0.15 -8.55 -30.82
CA LEU A 122 -0.91 -8.15 -29.88
C LEU A 122 -1.92 -7.18 -30.52
N ASP A 123 -1.49 -6.41 -31.51
CA ASP A 123 -2.34 -5.48 -32.25
C ASP A 123 -3.31 -6.20 -33.19
N ASP A 124 -2.94 -7.37 -33.72
CA ASP A 124 -3.84 -8.20 -34.53
C ASP A 124 -5.01 -8.74 -33.68
N LEU A 125 -4.73 -9.13 -32.43
CA LEU A 125 -5.77 -9.57 -31.48
C LEU A 125 -6.72 -8.43 -31.11
N ARG A 126 -6.21 -7.21 -30.90
CA ARG A 126 -7.03 -6.03 -30.58
C ARG A 126 -8.00 -5.67 -31.71
N ARG A 127 -7.56 -5.81 -32.96
CA ARG A 127 -8.41 -5.54 -34.14
C ARG A 127 -9.56 -6.54 -34.29
N GLN A 128 -9.41 -7.75 -33.76
CA GLN A 128 -10.41 -8.79 -33.89
C GLN A 128 -11.42 -8.81 -32.72
N THR A 129 -11.04 -8.25 -31.56
CA THR A 129 -11.82 -8.31 -30.32
C THR A 129 -12.72 -7.10 -30.08
N LEU A 130 -12.54 -6.01 -30.84
CA LEU A 130 -13.38 -4.81 -30.76
C LEU A 130 -14.36 -4.76 -31.95
N PRO A 131 -15.67 -4.51 -31.75
CA PRO A 131 -16.63 -4.39 -32.85
C PRO A 131 -16.32 -3.15 -33.72
N PRO A 132 -16.58 -3.21 -35.04
CA PRO A 132 -16.28 -2.10 -35.93
C PRO A 132 -17.18 -0.91 -35.62
N ALA A 133 -16.57 0.23 -35.28
CA ALA A 133 -17.26 1.50 -35.18
C ALA A 133 -17.79 1.90 -36.56
N VAL A 134 -19.09 1.71 -36.79
CA VAL A 134 -19.79 2.22 -37.96
C VAL A 134 -20.05 3.71 -37.74
N LEU A 135 -19.23 4.59 -38.31
CA LEU A 135 -19.64 5.94 -38.76
C LEU A 135 -18.78 6.37 -39.98
N PRO A 136 -19.38 6.88 -41.08
CA PRO A 136 -18.67 7.19 -42.33
C PRO A 136 -17.92 8.54 -42.28
N ALA A 137 -16.81 8.60 -43.01
CA ALA A 137 -15.79 9.67 -42.98
C ALA A 137 -16.09 10.92 -43.83
N THR A 138 -17.36 11.30 -44.02
CA THR A 138 -17.74 12.33 -45.03
C THR A 138 -18.41 13.61 -44.51
N GLN A 139 -18.39 13.90 -43.20
CA GLN A 139 -18.87 15.20 -42.68
C GLN A 139 -17.92 15.82 -41.64
N ARG A 140 -16.72 16.22 -42.07
CA ARG A 140 -15.92 17.21 -41.32
C ARG A 140 -15.27 18.20 -42.29
N THR A 141 -16.08 19.08 -42.87
CA THR A 141 -15.60 20.40 -43.29
C THR A 141 -15.28 21.17 -42.01
N PHE A 142 -14.00 21.47 -41.81
CA PHE A 142 -13.52 22.19 -40.63
C PHE A 142 -13.57 23.69 -40.94
N ASP A 143 -14.64 24.37 -40.50
CA ASP A 143 -14.72 25.83 -40.58
C ASP A 143 -13.97 26.45 -39.38
N PRO A 144 -12.89 27.23 -39.58
CA PRO A 144 -12.03 27.71 -38.50
C PRO A 144 -12.66 28.75 -37.55
N LEU A 145 -13.90 29.18 -37.81
CA LEU A 145 -14.59 30.18 -37.00
C LEU A 145 -15.68 29.60 -36.10
N GLU A 146 -16.16 28.38 -36.34
CA GLU A 146 -17.11 27.66 -35.46
C GLU A 146 -16.44 27.14 -34.17
N TYR A 147 -15.10 27.06 -34.13
CA TYR A 147 -14.38 26.68 -32.91
C TYR A 147 -14.35 27.80 -31.87
N ARG A 148 -14.68 29.03 -32.24
CA ARG A 148 -14.53 30.19 -31.37
C ARG A 148 -15.75 30.49 -30.50
N ASP A 149 -16.93 29.95 -30.83
CA ASP A 149 -18.18 30.28 -30.14
C ASP A 149 -18.68 29.20 -29.15
N ARG A 150 -18.12 27.97 -29.18
CA ARG A 150 -18.44 26.95 -28.16
C ARG A 150 -17.61 27.07 -26.88
N VAL A 151 -16.76 28.09 -26.79
CA VAL A 151 -15.94 28.39 -25.61
C VAL A 151 -16.62 29.43 -24.71
N ALA A 152 -17.70 30.10 -25.16
CA ALA A 152 -18.28 31.23 -24.44
C ALA A 152 -19.48 30.90 -23.54
N THR A 153 -20.18 29.78 -23.72
CA THR A 153 -21.44 29.50 -22.99
C THR A 153 -21.32 28.51 -21.84
N PHE A 154 -20.11 28.18 -21.40
CA PHE A 154 -19.89 27.40 -20.18
C PHE A 154 -19.08 28.18 -19.16
N HIS A 155 -19.70 29.23 -18.61
CA HIS A 155 -19.25 29.87 -17.38
C HIS A 155 -19.68 29.05 -16.15
N GLY A 156 -19.19 27.81 -16.10
CA GLY A 156 -19.39 26.86 -15.01
C GLY A 156 -18.15 25.99 -14.88
N ALA A 157 -17.10 26.54 -14.24
CA ALA A 157 -15.89 25.86 -13.78
C ALA A 157 -15.33 24.74 -14.70
N SER A 158 -14.57 25.16 -15.71
CA SER A 158 -13.63 24.30 -16.43
C SER A 158 -12.59 23.76 -15.45
N VAL A 159 -12.72 22.49 -15.07
CA VAL A 159 -11.65 21.70 -14.48
C VAL A 159 -11.23 20.69 -15.53
N ALA A 160 -10.17 21.03 -16.27
CA ALA A 160 -9.47 20.07 -17.12
C ALA A 160 -9.04 18.85 -16.29
N PRO A 161 -8.96 17.64 -16.87
CA PRO A 161 -8.35 16.51 -16.17
C PRO A 161 -6.88 16.86 -15.94
N THR A 162 -6.56 17.24 -14.71
CA THR A 162 -5.21 17.64 -14.35
C THR A 162 -4.29 16.45 -14.57
N ALA A 163 -3.26 16.66 -15.39
CA ALA A 163 -2.08 15.83 -15.52
C ALA A 163 -1.64 15.26 -14.15
N PRO A 164 -1.00 14.07 -14.09
CA PRO A 164 -0.58 13.46 -12.82
C PRO A 164 0.15 14.53 -12.03
N GLU A 165 -0.41 14.85 -10.86
CA GLU A 165 0.03 15.94 -9.99
C GLU A 165 1.56 15.98 -10.00
N SER A 166 2.12 17.08 -10.52
CA SER A 166 3.55 17.30 -10.48
C SER A 166 3.97 17.18 -9.03
N GLN A 167 4.57 16.03 -8.65
CA GLN A 167 4.99 15.70 -7.30
C GLN A 167 5.52 16.95 -6.62
N THR A 168 4.75 17.48 -5.66
CA THR A 168 5.09 18.72 -5.00
C THR A 168 6.41 18.50 -4.25
N ARG A 169 7.15 19.58 -4.00
CA ARG A 169 8.40 19.48 -3.24
C ARG A 169 8.18 18.76 -1.90
N ALA A 170 7.03 18.99 -1.26
CA ALA A 170 6.63 18.31 -0.03
C ALA A 170 6.45 16.80 -0.22
N ASP A 171 5.79 16.34 -1.29
CA ASP A 171 5.60 14.89 -1.56
C ASP A 171 6.94 14.17 -1.72
N LYS A 172 7.88 14.79 -2.44
CA LYS A 172 9.22 14.21 -2.65
C LYS A 172 10.00 14.12 -1.36
N LEU A 173 9.93 15.15 -0.51
CA LEU A 173 10.61 15.19 0.78
C LEU A 173 10.02 14.18 1.76
N GLY A 174 8.70 14.07 1.84
CA GLY A 174 8.03 13.09 2.69
C GLY A 174 8.32 11.65 2.29
N ARG A 175 8.33 11.34 0.99
CA ARG A 175 8.74 10.00 0.50
C ARG A 175 10.21 9.70 0.80
N LYS A 176 11.10 10.68 0.68
CA LYS A 176 12.51 10.55 1.06
C LYS A 176 12.64 10.29 2.56
N ALA A 177 11.96 11.05 3.40
CA ALA A 177 11.94 10.87 4.85
C ALA A 177 11.41 9.48 5.25
N PHE A 178 10.36 9.03 4.56
CA PHE A 178 9.80 7.70 4.77
C PHE A 178 10.83 6.59 4.48
N PHE A 179 11.51 6.69 3.35
CA PHE A 179 12.57 5.75 2.97
C PHE A 179 13.74 5.76 3.96
N LEU A 180 14.17 6.94 4.43
CA LEU A 180 15.29 7.08 5.35
C LEU A 180 15.03 6.39 6.70
N HIS A 181 13.85 6.56 7.30
CA HIS A 181 13.57 5.93 8.60
C HIS A 181 13.14 4.46 8.48
N LYS A 182 12.31 4.07 7.51
CA LYS A 182 11.84 2.68 7.40
C LYS A 182 12.87 1.72 6.81
N ILE A 183 13.64 2.16 5.81
CA ILE A 183 14.51 1.27 5.04
C ILE A 183 15.97 1.44 5.46
N LYS A 184 16.45 2.68 5.63
CA LYS A 184 17.86 2.93 5.98
C LYS A 184 18.14 2.99 7.48
N GLY A 185 17.12 3.24 8.31
CA GLY A 185 17.30 3.45 9.75
C GLY A 185 18.05 4.73 10.11
N ASP A 186 18.13 5.70 9.18
CA ASP A 186 18.77 7.00 9.44
C ASP A 186 17.74 7.98 9.97
N PHE A 187 17.57 7.98 11.29
CA PHE A 187 16.51 8.72 11.96
C PHE A 187 16.76 10.23 11.99
N VAL A 188 18.02 10.66 12.10
CA VAL A 188 18.38 12.10 12.12
C VAL A 188 18.09 12.74 10.77
N GLN A 189 18.45 12.08 9.67
CA GLN A 189 18.13 12.59 8.34
C GLN A 189 16.64 12.47 8.01
N ALA A 190 15.96 11.46 8.53
CA ALA A 190 14.53 11.30 8.35
C ALA A 190 13.73 12.41 9.05
N GLU A 191 14.07 12.75 10.30
CA GLU A 191 13.44 13.84 11.03
C GLU A 191 13.60 15.16 10.27
N ALA A 192 14.83 15.51 9.87
CA ALA A 192 15.10 16.71 9.09
C ALA A 192 14.32 16.75 7.76
N ALA A 193 14.18 15.61 7.08
CA ALA A 193 13.43 15.51 5.83
C ALA A 193 11.91 15.64 6.05
N TYR A 194 11.38 15.14 7.18
CA TYR A 194 9.98 15.34 7.56
C TYR A 194 9.68 16.78 7.91
N THR A 195 10.53 17.46 8.69
CA THR A 195 10.36 18.88 9.01
C THR A 195 10.35 19.72 7.73
N GLN A 196 11.29 19.48 6.81
CA GLN A 196 11.31 20.16 5.51
C GLN A 196 10.08 19.87 4.65
N ALA A 197 9.48 18.67 4.76
CA ALA A 197 8.27 18.31 4.05
C ALA A 197 7.05 19.07 4.60
N ILE A 198 6.99 19.26 5.92
CA ILE A 198 5.94 20.02 6.62
C ILE A 198 6.09 21.52 6.35
N ASP A 199 7.32 22.06 6.34
CA ASP A 199 7.58 23.46 5.99
C ASP A 199 7.17 23.76 4.54
N ALA A 200 7.40 22.80 3.63
CA ALA A 200 7.02 22.93 2.24
C ALA A 200 5.51 22.81 2.01
N ASN A 201 4.80 22.05 2.85
CA ASN A 201 3.34 22.00 2.85
C ASN A 201 2.81 21.58 4.24
N PRO A 202 2.31 22.55 5.04
CA PRO A 202 1.91 22.30 6.43
C PRO A 202 0.55 21.59 6.56
N THR A 203 -0.21 21.45 5.46
CA THR A 203 -1.51 20.79 5.41
C THR A 203 -1.46 19.48 4.62
N HIS A 204 -0.27 18.95 4.33
CA HIS A 204 -0.16 17.68 3.61
C HIS A 204 -0.37 16.50 4.57
N GLY A 205 -1.61 16.00 4.63
CA GLY A 205 -2.04 14.97 5.58
C GLY A 205 -1.18 13.69 5.59
N VAL A 206 -0.68 13.25 4.44
CA VAL A 206 0.16 12.04 4.35
C VAL A 206 1.54 12.26 5.02
N ASN A 207 2.16 13.43 4.85
CA ASN A 207 3.45 13.73 5.46
C ASN A 207 3.32 13.94 6.97
N LEU A 208 2.24 14.59 7.41
CA LEU A 208 1.92 14.78 8.82
C LEU A 208 1.72 13.43 9.51
N GLY A 209 0.92 12.54 8.91
CA GLY A 209 0.69 11.20 9.44
C GLY A 209 1.97 10.36 9.50
N HIS A 210 2.81 10.39 8.47
CA HIS A 210 4.09 9.68 8.48
C HIS A 210 5.08 10.24 9.51
N PHE A 211 5.07 11.56 9.76
CA PHE A 211 5.90 12.18 10.77
C PHE A 211 5.43 11.83 12.19
N ALA A 212 4.12 11.84 12.44
CA ALA A 212 3.53 11.39 13.70
C ALA A 212 3.91 9.93 14.01
N LEU A 213 3.81 9.05 13.01
CA LEU A 213 4.19 7.63 13.13
C LEU A 213 5.68 7.45 13.44
N PHE A 214 6.53 8.31 12.90
CA PHE A 214 7.96 8.33 13.21
C PHE A 214 8.21 8.80 14.64
N LEU A 215 7.57 9.87 15.09
CA LEU A 215 7.70 10.39 16.45
C LEU A 215 7.23 9.38 17.51
N ASP A 216 6.12 8.68 17.27
CA ASP A 216 5.54 7.69 18.17
C ASP A 216 6.41 6.42 18.28
N HIS A 217 6.71 5.79 17.13
CA HIS A 217 7.34 4.47 17.14
C HIS A 217 8.88 4.49 17.16
N VAL A 218 9.51 5.57 16.72
CA VAL A 218 10.99 5.65 16.62
C VAL A 218 11.57 6.54 17.71
N VAL A 219 10.97 7.71 17.94
CA VAL A 219 11.49 8.70 18.90
C VAL A 219 10.82 8.58 20.27
N HIS A 220 9.69 7.86 20.36
CA HIS A 220 8.88 7.68 21.57
C HIS A 220 8.38 9.00 22.18
N ARG A 221 8.05 9.96 21.32
CA ARG A 221 7.47 11.26 21.67
C ARG A 221 5.97 11.26 21.34
N VAL A 222 5.21 10.51 22.14
CA VAL A 222 3.79 10.26 21.90
C VAL A 222 2.96 11.55 21.97
N ASP A 223 3.24 12.42 22.95
CA ASP A 223 2.54 13.69 23.11
C ASP A 223 2.70 14.60 21.88
N ASP A 224 3.91 14.64 21.30
CA ASP A 224 4.17 15.40 20.08
C ASP A 224 3.52 14.72 18.85
N ALA A 225 3.50 13.39 18.80
CA ALA A 225 2.88 12.64 17.71
C ALA A 225 1.36 12.86 17.64
N GLU A 226 0.68 12.99 18.79
CA GLU A 226 -0.76 13.24 18.87
C GLU A 226 -1.15 14.53 18.14
N GLU A 227 -0.40 15.62 18.31
CA GLU A 227 -0.64 16.89 17.62
C GLU A 227 -0.60 16.72 16.09
N PHE A 228 0.39 15.98 15.59
CA PHE A 228 0.54 15.75 14.16
C PHE A 228 -0.50 14.77 13.59
N TYR A 229 -0.98 13.80 14.39
CA TYR A 229 -2.10 12.95 14.00
C TYR A 229 -3.40 13.75 13.86
N LEU A 230 -3.70 14.64 14.82
CA LEU A 230 -4.88 15.50 14.76
C LEU A 230 -4.84 16.42 13.54
N ARG A 231 -3.70 17.07 13.29
CA ARG A 231 -3.51 17.89 12.08
C ARG A 231 -3.62 17.08 10.78
N ALA A 232 -3.18 15.83 10.77
CA ALA A 232 -3.34 14.96 9.60
C ALA A 232 -4.82 14.65 9.33
N ILE A 233 -5.60 14.39 10.38
CA ILE A 233 -7.05 14.15 10.28
C ILE A 233 -7.76 15.39 9.73
N ASP A 234 -7.49 16.57 10.28
CA ASP A 234 -8.09 17.83 9.81
C ASP A 234 -7.77 18.10 8.34
N ALA A 235 -6.50 17.92 7.94
CA ALA A 235 -6.08 18.06 6.56
C ALA A 235 -6.78 17.08 5.60
N THR A 236 -7.03 15.85 6.06
CA THR A 236 -7.79 14.85 5.26
C THR A 236 -9.29 15.14 5.23
N ALA A 237 -9.86 15.69 6.32
CA ALA A 237 -11.25 16.09 6.40
C ALA A 237 -11.55 17.24 5.44
N ASP A 238 -10.69 18.26 5.39
CA ASP A 238 -10.81 19.34 4.40
C ASP A 238 -10.73 18.82 2.97
N ASN A 239 -9.81 17.88 2.70
CA ASN A 239 -9.67 17.29 1.37
C ASN A 239 -10.89 16.42 0.99
N ALA A 240 -11.46 15.68 1.94
CA ALA A 240 -12.68 14.89 1.75
C ALA A 240 -13.92 15.78 1.57
N LEU A 241 -14.04 16.88 2.31
CA LEU A 241 -15.09 17.88 2.14
C LEU A 241 -15.00 18.52 0.75
N HIS A 242 -13.80 18.91 0.32
CA HIS A 242 -13.56 19.43 -1.02
C HIS A 242 -13.94 18.42 -2.13
N LEU A 243 -13.62 17.13 -1.97
CA LEU A 243 -14.07 16.08 -2.90
C LEU A 243 -15.59 15.88 -2.88
N SER A 244 -16.24 15.97 -1.72
CA SER A 244 -17.69 15.80 -1.58
C SER A 244 -18.47 16.92 -2.30
N HIS A 245 -17.93 18.13 -2.33
CA HIS A 245 -18.46 19.25 -3.10
C HIS A 245 -18.33 19.07 -4.62
N TYR A 246 -17.38 18.24 -5.06
CA TYR A 246 -17.17 17.90 -6.47
C TYR A 246 -18.08 16.76 -6.97
N ALA A 247 -18.64 15.97 -6.06
CA ALA A 247 -19.48 14.81 -6.36
C ALA A 247 -21.00 15.13 -6.43
N LYS A 248 -21.39 16.41 -6.34
CA LYS A 248 -22.76 16.90 -6.51
C LYS A 248 -22.94 17.53 -7.88
#